data_AF-A0A8G1N0T2-F1
#
_entry.id   AF-A0A8G1N0T2-F1
#
_cell.length_a   1.000
_cell.length_b   1.000
_cell.length_c   1.000
_cell.angle_alpha   90.00
_cell.angle_beta   90.00
_cell.angle_gamma   90.00
#
_symmetry.space_group_name_H-M   'P 1'
#
loop_
_entity.id
_entity.type
_entity.pdbx_description
1 polymer ?
#
loop_
_entity_poly.entity_id
_entity_poly.type
_entity_poly.pdbx_seq_one_letter_code
_entity_poly.pdbx_strand_id
1 'polypeptide(L)'
;MVKRGDCDRNGTGPLPRLSPAIPPPEQEEPFRVTAHGDSLGGMRVAGVIDANSHDAWERALRQATGPGAGIHLDLAEVEFIDSRGVAVLVQVASGLPDGYRIVVRHPPRCLRRIMQALWPQGVPAIVIEGAVP
;
A
#
# COMPACT_ATOMS: atom_id res chain seq x y z
N MET A 1 10.63 -1.11 -80.78
CA MET A 1 11.74 -1.79 -80.07
C MET A 1 11.59 -1.48 -78.59
N VAL A 2 11.21 -2.49 -77.80
CA VAL A 2 10.94 -2.39 -76.36
C VAL A 2 12.23 -2.10 -75.60
N LYS A 3 12.22 -1.14 -74.68
CA LYS A 3 13.19 -1.09 -73.59
C LYS A 3 12.46 -0.97 -72.25
N ARG A 4 12.42 -2.09 -71.53
CA ARG A 4 12.08 -2.21 -70.11
C ARG A 4 13.27 -1.79 -69.25
N GLY A 5 12.99 -1.44 -68.00
CA GLY A 5 13.93 -1.32 -66.87
C GLY A 5 14.51 0.09 -66.75
N ASP A 6 14.53 0.74 -65.59
CA ASP A 6 14.68 0.19 -64.25
C ASP A 6 14.09 1.15 -63.19
N CYS A 7 13.63 0.59 -62.08
CA CYS A 7 13.05 1.30 -60.95
C CYS A 7 14.17 1.73 -59.99
N ASP A 8 14.68 2.95 -60.14
CA ASP A 8 15.53 3.56 -59.11
C ASP A 8 14.69 3.84 -57.85
N ARG A 9 14.85 3.00 -56.83
CA ARG A 9 14.20 3.15 -55.51
C ARG A 9 15.26 3.29 -54.42
N ASN A 10 16.11 4.31 -54.51
CA ASN A 10 17.00 4.70 -53.42
C ASN A 10 16.25 5.63 -52.45
N GLY A 11 15.50 5.01 -51.52
CA GLY A 11 14.91 5.71 -50.38
C GLY A 11 15.94 5.86 -49.24
N THR A 12 16.80 6.87 -49.30
CA THR A 12 17.68 7.25 -48.19
C THR A 12 17.05 8.42 -47.43
N GLY A 13 15.88 8.18 -46.84
CA GLY A 13 15.33 9.08 -45.82
C GLY A 13 16.04 8.83 -44.48
N PRO A 14 16.24 9.84 -43.63
CA PRO A 14 16.81 9.62 -42.30
C PRO A 14 15.94 8.63 -41.53
N LEU A 15 16.58 7.65 -40.89
CA LEU A 15 15.89 6.71 -40.01
C LEU A 15 15.07 7.52 -38.99
N PRO A 16 13.79 7.17 -38.76
CA PRO A 16 13.02 7.81 -37.71
C PRO A 16 13.78 7.62 -36.40
N ARG A 17 14.02 8.72 -35.68
CA ARG A 17 14.57 8.64 -34.33
C ARG A 17 13.59 7.80 -33.53
N LEU A 18 14.03 6.64 -33.05
CA LEU A 18 13.33 5.90 -32.03
C LEU A 18 13.21 6.84 -30.82
N SER A 19 12.01 7.35 -30.55
CA SER A 19 11.74 8.00 -29.28
C SER A 19 12.17 7.04 -28.17
N PRO A 20 12.85 7.51 -27.11
CA PRO A 20 13.09 6.64 -25.98
C PRO A 20 11.73 6.07 -25.56
N ALA A 21 11.64 4.74 -25.50
CA ALA A 21 10.46 4.09 -24.96
C ALA A 21 10.25 4.71 -23.58
N ILE A 22 9.14 5.43 -23.41
CA ILE A 22 8.64 5.73 -22.07
C ILE A 22 8.54 4.35 -21.45
N PRO A 23 9.31 4.03 -20.38
CA PRO A 23 9.13 2.75 -19.71
C PRO A 23 7.63 2.65 -19.42
N PRO A 24 6.97 1.50 -19.69
CA PRO A 24 5.58 1.35 -19.28
C PRO A 24 5.49 1.82 -17.84
N PRO A 25 4.47 2.63 -17.46
CA PRO A 25 4.39 3.13 -16.09
C PRO A 25 4.60 1.90 -15.21
N GLU A 26 5.68 1.92 -14.44
CA GLU A 26 5.88 0.93 -13.37
C GLU A 26 4.52 0.90 -12.70
N GLN A 27 3.82 -0.23 -12.78
CA GLN A 27 2.44 -0.28 -12.33
C GLN A 27 2.52 0.08 -10.85
N GLU A 28 2.19 1.34 -10.53
CA GLU A 28 2.34 1.87 -9.18
C GLU A 28 1.40 1.02 -8.35
N GLU A 29 1.95 0.00 -7.68
CA GLU A 29 1.12 -0.93 -6.95
C GLU A 29 0.35 -0.09 -5.94
N PRO A 30 -0.99 -0.11 -6.00
CA PRO A 30 -1.81 0.82 -5.25
C PRO A 30 -1.70 0.58 -3.74
N PHE A 31 -1.04 -0.49 -3.30
CA PHE A 31 -0.78 -0.80 -1.90
C PHE A 31 0.70 -1.14 -1.72
N ARG A 32 1.39 -0.45 -0.81
CA ARG A 32 2.80 -0.70 -0.50
C ARG A 32 3.04 -0.75 1.00
N VAL A 33 3.96 -1.63 1.41
CA VAL A 33 4.39 -1.79 2.80
C VAL A 33 5.90 -1.69 2.87
N THR A 34 6.41 -0.86 3.78
CA THR A 34 7.85 -0.68 4.01
C THR A 34 8.16 -0.74 5.51
N ALA A 35 9.39 -1.13 5.84
CA ALA A 35 9.87 -1.03 7.22
C ALA A 35 9.98 0.44 7.61
N HIS A 36 9.51 0.78 8.80
CA HIS A 36 9.66 2.11 9.35
C HIS A 36 11.04 2.21 10.01
N GLY A 37 11.86 3.16 9.54
CA GLY A 37 13.27 3.31 9.94
C GLY A 37 13.54 3.76 11.38
N ASP A 38 12.54 3.73 12.28
CA ASP A 38 12.77 4.00 13.70
C ASP A 38 13.14 2.70 14.44
N SER A 39 14.03 2.81 15.42
CA SER A 39 14.65 1.71 16.16
C SER A 39 13.69 0.78 16.95
N LEU A 40 12.38 1.05 16.94
CA LEU A 40 11.35 0.28 17.65
C LEU A 40 10.58 -0.72 16.78
N GLY A 41 10.92 -0.88 15.50
CA GLY A 41 10.19 -1.81 14.62
C GLY A 41 8.81 -1.27 14.28
N GLY A 42 8.72 -0.57 13.16
CA GLY A 42 7.45 -0.08 12.65
C GLY A 42 7.21 -0.50 11.21
N MET A 43 5.97 -0.34 10.78
CA MET A 43 5.53 -0.60 9.42
C MET A 43 4.90 0.68 8.87
N ARG A 44 5.37 1.13 7.71
CA ARG A 44 4.76 2.23 6.96
C ARG A 44 3.96 1.64 5.81
N VAL A 45 2.75 2.15 5.64
CA VAL A 45 1.82 1.70 4.60
C VAL A 45 1.43 2.89 3.74
N ALA A 46 1.38 2.67 2.42
CA ALA A 46 1.01 3.68 1.45
C ALA A 46 -0.04 3.13 0.47
N GLY A 47 -0.92 4.03 0.02
CA GLY A 47 -1.92 3.80 -1.01
C GLY A 47 -3.30 3.36 -0.49
N VAL A 48 -3.94 2.40 -1.15
CA VAL A 48 -5.34 1.99 -0.94
C VAL A 48 -5.42 0.60 -0.31
N ILE A 49 -6.18 0.48 0.77
CA ILE A 49 -6.49 -0.79 1.43
C ILE A 49 -7.94 -1.18 1.11
N ASP A 50 -8.11 -1.92 0.03
CA ASP A 50 -9.39 -2.43 -0.48
C ASP A 50 -9.36 -3.96 -0.72
N ALA A 51 -10.43 -4.48 -1.31
CA ALA A 51 -10.60 -5.88 -1.69
C ALA A 51 -9.41 -6.52 -2.45
N ASN A 52 -8.63 -5.74 -3.21
CA ASN A 52 -7.48 -6.25 -3.95
C ASN A 52 -6.21 -6.36 -3.09
N SER A 53 -6.20 -5.70 -1.95
CA SER A 53 -5.02 -5.57 -1.08
C SER A 53 -5.15 -6.34 0.24
N HIS A 54 -6.33 -6.86 0.58
CA HIS A 54 -6.60 -7.48 1.90
C HIS A 54 -5.63 -8.60 2.25
N ASP A 55 -5.29 -9.47 1.29
CA ASP A 55 -4.36 -10.58 1.53
C ASP A 55 -2.94 -10.08 1.82
N ALA A 56 -2.49 -9.05 1.09
CA ALA A 56 -1.19 -8.43 1.30
C ALA A 56 -1.16 -7.67 2.64
N TRP A 57 -2.26 -6.98 2.96
CA TRP A 57 -2.46 -6.25 4.21
C TRP A 57 -2.42 -7.17 5.43
N GLU A 58 -3.19 -8.27 5.41
CA GLU A 58 -3.21 -9.25 6.49
C GLU A 58 -1.85 -9.89 6.72
N ARG A 59 -1.19 -10.32 5.64
CA ARG A 59 0.16 -10.88 5.71
C ARG A 59 1.16 -9.91 6.31
N ALA A 60 1.15 -8.66 5.86
CA ALA A 60 2.05 -7.63 6.35
C ALA A 60 1.87 -7.39 7.85
N LEU A 61 0.62 -7.25 8.31
CA LEU A 61 0.29 -7.12 9.73
C LEU A 61 0.83 -8.30 10.55
N ARG A 62 0.52 -9.54 10.12
CA ARG A 62 0.93 -10.75 10.85
C ARG A 62 2.44 -10.93 10.91
N GLN A 63 3.15 -10.58 9.82
CA GLN A 63 4.61 -10.63 9.78
C GLN A 63 5.23 -9.58 10.71
N ALA A 64 4.66 -8.37 10.74
CA ALA A 64 5.13 -7.30 11.60
C ALA A 64 4.86 -7.62 13.09
N THR A 65 3.70 -8.20 13.43
CA THR A 65 3.34 -8.61 14.79
C THR A 65 3.81 -10.03 15.15
N GLY A 66 5.06 -10.38 14.83
CA GLY A 66 5.63 -11.69 15.15
C GLY A 66 5.48 -12.08 16.64
N PRO A 67 5.80 -13.34 17.02
CA PRO A 67 5.48 -13.88 18.35
C PRO A 67 5.94 -12.97 19.49
N GLY A 68 4.99 -12.31 20.16
CA GLY A 68 5.26 -11.43 21.29
C GLY A 68 5.82 -10.04 20.93
N ALA A 69 5.38 -9.44 19.82
CA ALA A 69 5.71 -8.04 19.52
C ALA A 69 4.47 -7.22 19.13
N GLY A 70 4.34 -6.04 19.72
CA GLY A 70 3.50 -4.96 19.22
C GLY A 70 4.25 -4.18 18.13
N ILE A 71 3.54 -3.37 17.35
CA ILE A 71 4.14 -2.60 16.25
C ILE A 71 3.63 -1.16 16.21
N HIS A 72 4.46 -0.26 15.68
CA HIS A 72 4.02 1.06 15.24
C HIS A 72 3.65 1.02 13.76
N LEU A 73 2.41 1.37 13.46
CA LEU A 73 1.84 1.37 12.11
C LEU A 73 1.65 2.82 11.66
N ASP A 74 2.43 3.29 10.69
CA ASP A 74 2.30 4.64 10.12
C ASP A 74 1.49 4.60 8.82
N LEU A 75 0.35 5.30 8.84
CA LEU A 75 -0.63 5.33 7.75
C LEU A 75 -0.70 6.69 7.05
N ALA A 76 0.32 7.54 7.23
CA ALA A 76 0.34 8.90 6.66
C ALA A 76 0.13 8.94 5.13
N GLU A 77 0.53 7.88 4.42
CA GLU A 77 0.43 7.76 2.97
C GLU A 77 -0.73 6.85 2.53
N VAL A 78 -1.59 6.41 3.46
CA VAL A 78 -2.80 5.67 3.10
C VAL A 78 -3.91 6.63 2.70
N GLU A 79 -4.35 6.51 1.46
CA GLU A 79 -5.40 7.34 0.87
C GLU A 79 -6.79 6.86 1.29
N PHE A 80 -6.95 5.53 1.40
CA PHE A 80 -8.23 4.91 1.71
C PHE A 80 -8.06 3.54 2.38
N ILE A 81 -9.01 3.19 3.24
CA ILE A 81 -9.17 1.85 3.81
C ILE A 81 -10.67 1.56 3.95
N ASP A 82 -11.11 0.41 3.44
CA ASP A 82 -12.49 -0.05 3.58
C ASP A 82 -12.74 -0.72 4.96
N SER A 83 -14.01 -1.03 5.26
CA SER A 83 -14.39 -1.63 6.53
C SER A 83 -13.78 -3.02 6.76
N ARG A 84 -13.53 -3.77 5.69
CA ARG A 84 -12.91 -5.09 5.78
C ARG A 84 -11.42 -4.99 6.11
N GLY A 85 -10.71 -4.03 5.51
CA GLY A 85 -9.32 -3.71 5.86
C GLY A 85 -9.17 -3.30 7.33
N VAL A 86 -10.10 -2.51 7.86
CA VAL A 86 -10.14 -2.19 9.30
C VAL A 86 -10.45 -3.44 10.13
N ALA A 87 -11.38 -4.29 9.68
CA ALA A 87 -11.70 -5.53 10.40
C ALA A 87 -10.49 -6.48 10.49
N VAL A 88 -9.68 -6.59 9.43
CA VAL A 88 -8.42 -7.36 9.43
C VAL A 88 -7.45 -6.79 10.49
N LEU A 89 -7.29 -5.47 10.57
CA LEU A 89 -6.46 -4.83 11.59
C LEU A 89 -6.92 -5.20 13.01
N VAL A 90 -8.23 -5.10 13.26
CA VAL A 90 -8.85 -5.47 14.55
C VAL A 90 -8.63 -6.94 14.87
N GLN A 91 -8.81 -7.83 13.89
CA GLN A 91 -8.62 -9.26 14.06
C GLN A 91 -7.17 -9.60 14.42
N VAL A 92 -6.19 -9.01 13.72
CA VAL A 92 -4.77 -9.23 14.03
C VAL A 92 -4.43 -8.69 15.42
N ALA A 93 -4.85 -7.46 15.74
CA ALA A 93 -4.62 -6.87 17.05
C ALA A 93 -5.23 -7.69 18.20
N SER A 94 -6.43 -8.23 18.00
CA SER A 94 -7.13 -9.03 19.02
C SER A 94 -6.48 -10.39 19.27
N GLY A 95 -5.63 -10.87 18.36
CA GLY A 95 -4.85 -12.08 18.53
C GLY A 95 -3.50 -11.87 19.20
N LEU A 96 -3.13 -10.64 19.56
CA LEU A 96 -1.87 -10.35 20.24
C LEU A 96 -1.90 -10.86 21.69
N PRO A 97 -0.75 -11.30 22.25
CA PRO A 97 -0.68 -11.62 23.66
C PRO A 97 -0.92 -10.37 24.53
N ASP A 98 -1.35 -10.59 25.76
CA ASP A 98 -1.61 -9.51 26.72
C ASP A 98 -0.40 -8.56 26.85
N GLY A 99 -0.70 -7.26 26.87
CA GLY A 99 0.30 -6.20 26.98
C GLY A 99 0.87 -5.71 25.65
N TYR A 100 0.72 -6.47 24.55
CA TYR A 100 1.13 -6.04 23.21
C TYR A 100 0.01 -5.30 22.48
N ARG A 101 0.40 -4.30 21.69
CA ARG A 101 -0.53 -3.39 21.02
C ARG A 101 -0.02 -3.01 19.63
N ILE A 102 -0.95 -2.71 18.73
CA ILE A 102 -0.69 -2.00 17.49
C ILE A 102 -0.93 -0.52 17.74
N VAL A 103 0.11 0.29 17.57
CA VAL A 103 0.04 1.75 17.71
C VAL A 103 -0.11 2.36 16.33
N VAL A 104 -1.30 2.87 16.01
CA VAL A 104 -1.64 3.46 14.71
C VAL A 104 -1.34 4.95 14.71
N ARG A 105 -0.44 5.37 13.83
CA ARG A 105 -0.03 6.75 13.59
C ARG A 105 -0.60 7.28 12.29
N HIS A 106 -0.92 8.58 12.28
CA HIS A 106 -1.50 9.28 11.13
C HIS A 106 -2.66 8.52 10.44
N PRO A 107 -3.66 8.01 11.18
CA PRO A 107 -4.73 7.23 10.55
C PRO A 107 -5.55 8.10 9.58
N PRO A 108 -5.95 7.56 8.42
CA PRO A 108 -6.84 8.27 7.51
C PRO A 108 -8.22 8.45 8.15
N ARG A 109 -8.95 9.49 7.73
CA ARG A 109 -10.27 9.84 8.30
C ARG A 109 -11.28 8.69 8.21
N CYS A 110 -11.22 7.90 7.13
CA CYS A 110 -12.08 6.71 6.95
C CYS A 110 -11.84 5.67 8.05
N LEU A 111 -10.59 5.36 8.41
CA LEU A 111 -10.27 4.45 9.51
C LEU A 111 -10.91 4.92 10.81
N ARG A 112 -10.72 6.20 11.18
CA ARG A 112 -11.30 6.77 12.41
C ARG A 112 -12.82 6.64 12.43
N ARG A 113 -13.49 6.96 11.32
CA ARG A 113 -14.95 6.85 11.19
C ARG A 113 -15.44 5.41 11.33
N ILE A 114 -14.77 4.46 10.67
CA ILE A 114 -15.11 3.04 10.74
C ILE A 114 -14.90 2.51 12.16
N MET A 115 -13.78 2.84 12.80
CA MET A 115 -13.51 2.46 14.20
C MET A 115 -14.57 3.02 15.13
N GLN A 116 -14.94 4.29 15.01
CA GLN A 116 -16.00 4.91 15.82
C GLN A 116 -17.37 4.24 15.60
N ALA A 117 -17.69 3.86 14.37
CA ALA A 117 -18.99 3.27 14.04
C ALA A 117 -19.12 1.79 14.47
N LEU A 118 -18.06 1.00 14.29
CA LEU A 118 -18.10 -0.46 14.49
C LEU A 118 -17.50 -0.90 15.84
N TRP A 119 -16.57 -0.12 16.39
CA TRP A 119 -15.94 -0.34 17.70
C TRP A 119 -15.95 0.94 18.53
N PRO A 120 -17.14 1.45 18.91
CA PRO A 120 -17.28 2.75 19.59
C PRO A 120 -16.56 2.81 20.95
N GLN A 121 -16.34 1.65 21.59
CA GLN A 121 -15.58 1.55 22.85
C GLN A 121 -14.07 1.36 22.64
N GLY A 122 -13.61 1.39 21.39
CA GLY A 122 -12.25 1.07 21.01
C GLY A 122 -11.95 -0.44 21.00
N VAL A 123 -10.70 -0.77 20.68
CA VAL A 123 -10.15 -2.13 20.70
C VAL A 123 -8.92 -2.08 21.61
N PRO A 124 -8.87 -2.81 22.74
CA PRO A 124 -7.79 -2.66 23.73
C PRO A 124 -6.36 -2.81 23.19
N ALA A 125 -6.19 -3.67 22.19
CA ALA A 125 -4.92 -3.94 21.53
C ALA A 125 -4.58 -2.95 20.40
N ILE A 126 -5.41 -1.93 20.15
CA ILE A 126 -5.17 -0.87 19.17
C ILE A 126 -5.15 0.48 19.88
N VAL A 127 -4.05 1.20 19.73
CA VAL A 127 -3.91 2.57 20.22
C VAL A 127 -3.84 3.48 19.01
N ILE A 128 -4.72 4.47 18.92
CA ILE A 128 -4.69 5.46 17.85
C ILE A 128 -4.00 6.72 18.36
N GLU A 129 -2.81 7.02 17.85
CA GLU A 129 -2.10 8.25 18.18
C GLU A 129 -2.81 9.48 17.61
N GLY A 130 -2.82 10.55 18.40
CA GLY A 130 -3.55 11.78 18.08
C GLY A 130 -5.08 11.61 18.05
N ALA A 131 -5.64 10.55 18.64
CA ALA A 131 -7.02 10.60 19.09
C ALA A 131 -7.11 11.62 20.24
N VAL A 132 -7.66 12.80 19.96
CA VAL A 132 -8.06 13.74 21.01
C VAL A 132 -9.16 13.04 21.84
N PRO A 133 -9.08 13.06 23.19
CA PRO A 133 -10.05 12.42 24.06
C PRO A 133 -11.48 12.94 23.87
#